data_AF-A0A1I1X6R1-F1
#
_entry.id   AF-A0A1I1X6R1-F1
#
_cell.length_a   1.000
_cell.length_b   1.000
_cell.length_c   1.000
_cell.angle_alpha   90.00
_cell.angle_beta   90.00
_cell.angle_gamma   90.00
#
_symmetry.space_group_name_H-M   'P 1'
#
loop_
_entity.id
_entity.type
_entity.pdbx_description
1 polymer ?
#
loop_
_entity_poly.entity_id
_entity_poly.type
_entity_poly.pdbx_seq_one_letter_code
_entity_poly.pdbx_strand_id
1 'polypeptide(L)'
;MTALSFIFSTLGIIVTLVGSLEAAMGFIGTRNKDLFGQASTYWSFNPELYESLVQQRDKTIGGFVLIFLGTILQLLSVTVNGKITVNIDRAYYLILLIISSIVIFLITELVIKLVSNRNINLFLVPRYYKEYRANVEALKGATEEISIKSKKANIENYLNKLGKRLRVNKDKYFEDPNKFEVEVIRRANNYPSEFKEE
;
A
#
# COMPACT_ATOMS: atom_id res chain seq x y z
N MET A 1 18.22 -12.75 35.29
CA MET A 1 18.72 -11.41 34.91
C MET A 1 19.34 -11.47 33.53
N THR A 2 18.85 -10.63 32.63
CA THR A 2 19.27 -10.56 31.22
C THR A 2 19.95 -9.22 30.98
N ALA A 3 21.12 -9.21 30.36
CA ALA A 3 21.83 -7.98 30.04
C ALA A 3 21.07 -7.17 28.99
N LEU A 4 20.97 -5.85 29.16
CA LEU A 4 20.27 -4.97 28.22
C LEU A 4 20.93 -4.98 26.83
N SER A 5 22.26 -5.11 26.78
CA SER A 5 23.00 -5.31 25.53
C SER A 5 22.52 -6.57 24.78
N PHE A 6 22.32 -7.68 25.49
CA PHE A 6 21.77 -8.89 24.89
C PHE A 6 20.37 -8.63 24.29
N ILE A 7 19.49 -7.93 25.02
CA ILE A 7 18.15 -7.60 24.53
C ILE A 7 18.21 -6.79 23.22
N PHE A 8 19.02 -5.73 23.18
CA PHE A 8 19.17 -4.91 21.97
C PHE A 8 19.74 -5.68 20.78
N SER A 9 20.72 -6.55 21.03
CA SER A 9 21.29 -7.41 19.98
C SER A 9 20.25 -8.37 19.40
N THR A 10 19.52 -9.11 20.25
CA THR A 10 18.51 -10.07 19.78
C THR A 10 17.35 -9.38 19.06
N LEU A 11 16.86 -8.25 19.57
CA LEU A 11 15.84 -7.45 18.89
C LEU A 11 16.34 -6.92 17.55
N GLY A 12 17.58 -6.42 17.49
CA GLY A 12 18.18 -5.94 16.26
C GLY A 12 18.30 -7.03 15.19
N ILE A 13 18.65 -8.26 15.59
CA ILE A 13 18.65 -9.43 14.68
C ILE A 13 17.23 -9.72 14.17
N ILE A 14 16.22 -9.74 15.05
CA ILE A 14 14.83 -9.99 14.66
C ILE A 14 14.34 -8.95 13.64
N VAL A 15 14.54 -7.66 13.93
CA VAL A 15 14.12 -6.58 13.02
C VAL A 15 14.84 -6.70 11.67
N THR A 16 16.13 -7.07 11.68
CA THR A 16 16.90 -7.28 10.45
C THR A 16 16.37 -8.45 9.63
N LEU A 17 16.01 -9.57 10.28
CA LEU A 17 15.43 -10.74 9.62
C LEU A 17 14.07 -10.43 9.01
N VAL A 18 13.19 -9.76 9.77
CA VAL A 18 11.89 -9.30 9.25
C VAL A 18 12.08 -8.34 8.08
N GLY A 19 13.01 -7.38 8.18
CA GLY A 19 13.32 -6.46 7.09
C GLY A 19 13.85 -7.15 5.85
N SER A 20 14.74 -8.14 6.03
CA SER A 20 15.27 -8.96 4.92
C SER A 20 14.18 -9.76 4.24
N LEU A 21 13.24 -10.31 5.01
CA LEU A 21 12.09 -11.02 4.47
C LEU A 21 11.20 -10.10 3.62
N GLU A 22 10.83 -8.92 4.12
CA GLU A 22 10.04 -7.94 3.35
C GLU A 22 10.76 -7.47 2.08
N ALA A 23 12.07 -7.20 2.19
CA ALA A 23 12.88 -6.82 1.04
C ALA A 23 12.87 -7.93 -0.03
N ALA A 24 13.11 -9.17 0.38
CA ALA A 24 13.05 -10.34 -0.50
C ALA A 24 11.66 -10.53 -1.11
N MET A 25 10.57 -10.38 -0.34
CA MET A 25 9.22 -10.45 -0.87
C MET A 25 8.95 -9.36 -1.91
N GLY A 26 9.48 -8.14 -1.70
CA GLY A 26 9.39 -7.07 -2.69
C GLY A 26 10.11 -7.39 -4.00
N PHE A 27 11.27 -8.07 -3.96
CA PHE A 27 11.99 -8.53 -5.15
C PHE A 27 11.36 -9.76 -5.83
N ILE A 28 10.81 -10.69 -5.05
CA ILE A 28 10.21 -11.94 -5.55
C ILE A 28 8.77 -11.72 -6.06
N GLY A 29 8.12 -10.64 -5.62
CA GLY A 29 6.72 -10.33 -5.92
C GLY A 29 6.38 -10.28 -7.41
N THR A 30 7.33 -10.02 -8.30
CA THR A 30 7.19 -10.32 -9.72
C THR A 30 7.34 -11.82 -9.95
N ARG A 31 6.23 -12.56 -9.81
CA ARG A 31 6.15 -13.87 -10.47
C ARG A 31 6.39 -13.63 -11.96
N ASN A 32 7.42 -14.23 -12.54
CA ASN A 32 7.76 -14.16 -13.98
C ASN A 32 6.56 -14.38 -14.93
N LYS A 33 5.47 -15.01 -14.47
CA LYS A 33 4.22 -15.16 -15.22
C LYS A 33 3.46 -13.85 -15.41
N ASP A 34 3.49 -12.96 -14.43
CA ASP A 34 2.87 -11.64 -14.54
C ASP A 34 3.72 -10.72 -15.43
N LEU A 35 5.05 -10.76 -15.35
CA LEU A 35 5.92 -10.03 -16.30
C LEU A 35 5.68 -10.48 -17.75
N PHE A 36 5.51 -11.78 -18.00
CA PHE A 36 5.19 -12.30 -19.33
C PHE A 36 3.77 -11.88 -19.78
N GLY A 37 2.78 -11.88 -18.88
CA GLY A 37 1.44 -11.36 -19.16
C GLY A 37 1.43 -9.84 -19.40
N GLN A 38 2.22 -9.07 -18.66
CA GLN A 38 2.34 -7.62 -18.83
C GLN A 38 3.10 -7.26 -20.11
N ALA A 39 4.17 -7.98 -20.43
CA ALA A 39 4.95 -7.79 -21.66
C ALA A 39 4.18 -8.19 -22.93
N SER A 40 3.23 -9.13 -22.82
CA SER A 40 2.43 -9.60 -23.96
C SER A 40 1.10 -8.86 -24.14
N THR A 41 0.73 -7.91 -23.26
CA THR A 41 -0.61 -7.28 -23.29
C THR A 41 -0.65 -5.81 -23.73
N TYR A 42 0.44 -5.00 -23.76
CA TYR A 42 0.23 -3.53 -23.78
C TYR A 42 0.41 -2.75 -25.08
N TRP A 43 -0.75 -2.42 -25.65
CA TRP A 43 -1.07 -1.15 -26.29
C TRP A 43 -1.78 -0.14 -25.33
N SER A 44 -2.01 -0.45 -24.05
CA SER A 44 -2.75 0.41 -23.08
C SER A 44 -2.22 0.35 -21.64
N PHE A 45 -2.85 1.01 -20.66
CA PHE A 45 -2.42 1.02 -19.25
C PHE A 45 -3.14 -0.04 -18.41
N ASN A 46 -2.43 -0.72 -17.50
CA ASN A 46 -3.00 -1.66 -16.54
C ASN A 46 -2.90 -1.20 -15.08
N PRO A 47 -4.04 -0.92 -14.41
CA PRO A 47 -4.05 -0.52 -13.02
C PRO A 47 -3.65 -1.63 -12.04
N GLU A 48 -3.97 -2.90 -12.31
CA GLU A 48 -3.61 -4.02 -11.43
C GLU A 48 -2.10 -4.24 -11.40
N LEU A 49 -1.48 -4.07 -12.57
CA LEU A 49 -0.03 -4.04 -12.68
C LEU A 49 0.58 -2.89 -11.88
N TYR A 50 0.09 -1.67 -12.11
CA TYR A 50 0.62 -0.51 -11.41
C TYR A 50 0.55 -0.70 -9.87
N GLU A 51 -0.54 -1.26 -9.38
CA GLU A 51 -0.71 -1.55 -7.95
C GLU A 51 0.28 -2.57 -7.41
N SER A 52 0.49 -3.67 -8.14
CA SER A 52 1.44 -4.70 -7.70
C SER A 52 2.86 -4.18 -7.67
N LEU A 53 3.26 -3.37 -8.65
CA LEU A 53 4.59 -2.73 -8.69
C LEU A 53 4.78 -1.74 -7.54
N VAL A 54 3.79 -0.91 -7.25
CA VAL A 54 3.87 0.05 -6.12
C VAL A 54 3.97 -0.70 -4.78
N GLN A 55 3.17 -1.75 -4.58
CA GLN A 55 3.23 -2.56 -3.37
C GLN A 55 4.59 -3.26 -3.20
N GLN A 56 5.16 -3.78 -4.28
CA GLN A 56 6.49 -4.41 -4.26
C GLN A 56 7.57 -3.41 -3.89
N ARG A 57 7.60 -2.25 -4.57
CA ARG A 57 8.55 -1.17 -4.28
C ARG A 57 8.46 -0.75 -2.81
N ASP A 58 7.26 -0.52 -2.31
CA ASP A 58 7.06 -0.05 -0.94
C ASP A 58 7.40 -1.13 0.11
N LYS A 59 7.17 -2.42 -0.20
CA LYS A 59 7.68 -3.56 0.58
C LYS A 59 9.21 -3.60 0.62
N THR A 60 9.86 -3.44 -0.53
CA THR A 60 11.33 -3.39 -0.62
C THR A 60 11.90 -2.23 0.19
N ILE A 61 11.35 -1.02 0.04
CA ILE A 61 11.78 0.15 0.82
C ILE A 61 11.57 -0.10 2.31
N GLY A 62 10.39 -0.59 2.72
CA GLY A 62 10.09 -0.92 4.11
C GLY A 62 11.07 -1.95 4.69
N GLY A 63 11.40 -2.97 3.92
CA GLY A 63 12.39 -3.99 4.29
C GLY A 63 13.78 -3.40 4.54
N PHE A 64 14.27 -2.54 3.65
CA PHE A 64 15.57 -1.86 3.84
C PHE A 64 15.57 -0.92 5.05
N VAL A 65 14.48 -0.20 5.30
CA VAL A 65 14.34 0.64 6.51
C VAL A 65 14.43 -0.20 7.77
N LEU A 66 13.79 -1.37 7.81
CA LEU A 66 13.89 -2.29 8.94
C LEU A 66 15.31 -2.84 9.11
N ILE A 67 15.99 -3.25 8.04
CA ILE A 67 17.39 -3.69 8.11
C ILE A 67 18.27 -2.60 8.74
N PHE A 68 18.07 -1.35 8.32
CA PHE A 68 18.80 -0.21 8.87
C PHE A 68 18.51 -0.02 10.38
N LEU A 69 17.24 -0.03 10.78
CA LEU A 69 16.84 0.07 12.20
C LEU A 69 17.37 -1.11 13.04
N GLY A 70 17.34 -2.32 12.50
CA GLY A 70 17.90 -3.50 13.14
C GLY A 70 19.41 -3.39 13.34
N THR A 71 20.12 -2.82 12.37
CA THR A 71 21.55 -2.53 12.47
C THR A 71 21.83 -1.49 13.56
N ILE A 72 21.04 -0.42 13.65
CA ILE A 72 21.15 0.58 14.73
C ILE A 72 20.97 -0.07 16.11
N LEU A 73 19.96 -0.93 16.28
CA LEU A 73 19.73 -1.65 17.54
C LEU A 73 20.93 -2.53 17.93
N GLN A 74 21.53 -3.21 16.97
CA GLN A 74 22.75 -3.99 17.20
C GLN A 74 23.93 -3.10 17.60
N LEU A 75 24.11 -1.94 16.99
CA LEU A 75 25.15 -0.99 17.38
C LEU A 75 24.94 -0.46 18.80
N LEU A 76 23.70 -0.12 19.17
CA LEU A 76 23.36 0.29 20.54
C LEU A 76 23.68 -0.80 21.57
N SER A 77 23.58 -2.08 21.19
CA SER A 77 23.95 -3.19 22.07
C SER A 77 25.42 -3.14 22.51
N VAL A 78 26.31 -2.65 21.64
CA VAL A 78 27.74 -2.52 21.91
C VAL A 78 28.04 -1.28 22.77
N THR A 79 27.26 -0.21 22.57
CA THR A 79 27.44 1.06 23.30
C THR A 79 26.89 1.02 24.73
N VAL A 80 25.86 0.20 24.99
CA VAL A 80 25.27 0.06 26.31
C VAL A 80 26.18 -0.80 27.20
N ASN A 81 26.72 -0.18 28.24
CA ASN A 81 27.62 -0.81 29.20
C ASN A 81 26.93 -2.04 29.83
N GLY A 82 27.57 -3.22 29.75
CA GLY A 82 26.98 -4.53 30.08
C GLY A 82 26.55 -4.76 31.54
N LYS A 83 26.63 -3.72 32.38
CA LYS A 83 26.20 -3.74 33.79
C LYS A 83 24.71 -3.49 33.98
N ILE A 84 23.99 -2.99 32.96
CA ILE A 84 22.55 -2.79 33.06
C ILE A 84 21.84 -4.12 32.78
N THR A 85 21.21 -4.66 33.82
CA THR A 85 20.47 -5.93 33.75
C THR A 85 18.99 -5.69 33.99
N VAL A 86 18.15 -6.36 33.20
CA VAL A 86 16.71 -6.42 33.42
C VAL A 86 16.38 -7.74 34.11
N ASN A 87 15.53 -7.68 35.13
CA ASN A 87 15.11 -8.88 35.84
C ASN A 87 13.98 -9.59 35.10
N ILE A 88 14.33 -10.32 34.05
CA ILE A 88 13.42 -11.18 33.28
C ILE A 88 13.92 -12.61 33.44
N ASP A 89 13.00 -13.53 33.72
CA ASP A 89 13.28 -14.97 33.68
C ASP A 89 13.58 -15.40 32.23
N ARG A 90 14.54 -16.31 32.04
CA ARG A 90 14.90 -16.81 30.70
C ARG A 90 13.71 -17.46 29.98
N ALA A 91 12.83 -18.15 30.70
CA ALA A 91 11.65 -18.78 30.10
C ALA A 91 10.69 -17.73 29.52
N TYR A 92 10.44 -16.64 30.25
CA TYR A 92 9.58 -15.54 29.78
C TYR A 92 10.26 -14.68 28.71
N TYR A 93 11.59 -14.59 28.73
CA TYR A 93 12.34 -13.82 27.73
C TYR A 93 12.15 -14.38 26.30
N LEU A 94 12.19 -15.70 26.12
CA LEU A 94 11.94 -16.33 24.81
C LEU A 94 10.51 -16.07 24.32
N ILE A 95 9.52 -16.18 25.20
CA ILE A 95 8.11 -15.91 24.88
C ILE A 95 7.95 -14.45 24.43
N LEU A 96 8.55 -13.50 25.16
CA LEU A 96 8.54 -12.08 24.82
C LEU A 96 9.20 -11.80 23.46
N LEU A 97 10.28 -12.49 23.11
CA LEU A 97 10.92 -12.36 21.80
C LEU A 97 10.01 -12.84 20.66
N ILE A 98 9.34 -13.98 20.83
CA ILE A 98 8.41 -14.50 19.81
C ILE A 98 7.23 -13.53 19.63
N ILE A 99 6.62 -13.08 20.73
CA ILE A 99 5.49 -12.14 20.69
C ILE A 99 5.91 -10.83 20.03
N SER A 100 7.06 -10.26 20.42
CA SER A 100 7.56 -9.01 19.82
C SER A 100 7.86 -9.17 18.34
N SER A 101 8.40 -10.30 17.90
CA SER A 101 8.65 -10.60 16.48
C SER A 101 7.35 -10.57 15.66
N ILE A 102 6.29 -11.22 16.16
CA ILE A 102 4.98 -11.24 15.51
C ILE A 102 4.38 -9.83 15.46
N VAL A 103 4.45 -9.09 16.57
CA VAL A 103 3.93 -7.72 16.65
C VAL A 103 4.66 -6.78 15.67
N ILE A 104 5.99 -6.83 15.63
CA ILE A 104 6.79 -6.03 14.70
C ILE A 104 6.42 -6.36 13.25
N PHE A 105 6.29 -7.64 12.92
CA PHE A 105 5.87 -8.07 11.58
C PHE A 105 4.49 -7.51 11.21
N LEU A 106 3.48 -7.68 12.07
CA LEU A 106 2.12 -7.20 11.80
C LEU A 106 2.02 -5.67 11.67
N ILE A 107 2.72 -4.93 12.52
CA ILE A 107 2.76 -3.46 12.45
C ILE A 107 3.42 -3.02 11.15
N THR A 108 4.52 -3.65 10.77
CA THR A 108 5.25 -3.31 9.54
C THR A 108 4.36 -3.55 8.31
N GLU A 109 3.72 -4.72 8.21
CA GLU A 109 2.78 -5.03 7.12
C GLU A 109 1.63 -4.02 7.04
N LEU A 110 1.07 -3.63 8.19
CA LEU A 110 0.02 -2.61 8.24
C LEU A 110 0.51 -1.27 7.70
N VAL A 111 1.69 -0.81 8.15
CA VAL A 111 2.27 0.47 7.72
C VAL A 111 2.58 0.45 6.23
N ILE A 112 3.24 -0.59 5.72
CA ILE A 112 3.54 -0.74 4.30
C ILE A 112 2.26 -0.72 3.47
N LYS A 113 1.21 -1.42 3.90
CA LYS A 113 -0.09 -1.45 3.21
C LYS A 113 -0.76 -0.07 3.20
N LEU A 114 -0.65 0.71 4.27
CA LEU A 114 -1.18 2.08 4.33
C LEU A 114 -0.43 3.01 3.37
N VAL A 115 0.90 2.96 3.38
CA VAL A 115 1.76 3.76 2.49
C VAL A 115 1.50 3.39 1.03
N SER A 116 1.48 2.09 0.71
CA SER A 116 1.21 1.58 -0.63
C SER A 116 -0.14 2.06 -1.15
N ASN A 117 -1.20 1.93 -0.35
CA ASN A 117 -2.53 2.39 -0.74
C ASN A 117 -2.59 3.91 -0.97
N ARG A 118 -1.88 4.69 -0.16
CA ARG A 118 -1.76 6.14 -0.37
C ARG A 118 -1.08 6.44 -1.70
N ASN A 119 0.09 5.82 -1.95
CA ASN A 119 0.86 6.02 -3.18
C ASN A 119 0.08 5.62 -4.42
N ILE A 120 -0.62 4.48 -4.37
CA ILE A 120 -1.51 4.03 -5.43
C ILE A 120 -2.64 5.05 -5.68
N ASN A 121 -3.31 5.49 -4.62
CA ASN A 121 -4.47 6.38 -4.74
C ASN A 121 -4.06 7.78 -5.22
N LEU A 122 -2.86 8.26 -4.90
CA LEU A 122 -2.32 9.51 -5.44
C LEU A 122 -2.28 9.51 -6.97
N PHE A 123 -2.11 8.35 -7.60
CA PHE A 123 -2.10 8.23 -9.07
C PHE A 123 -3.45 7.79 -9.65
N LEU A 124 -4.04 6.72 -9.11
CA LEU A 124 -5.25 6.11 -9.70
C LEU A 124 -6.49 6.98 -9.51
N VAL A 125 -6.62 7.71 -8.39
CA VAL A 125 -7.81 8.55 -8.16
C VAL A 125 -7.87 9.71 -9.16
N PRO A 126 -6.82 10.54 -9.35
CA PRO A 126 -6.82 11.58 -10.37
C PRO A 126 -7.05 11.02 -11.78
N ARG A 127 -6.43 9.88 -12.10
CA ARG A 127 -6.61 9.22 -13.40
C ARG A 127 -8.06 8.82 -13.65
N TYR A 128 -8.68 8.08 -12.73
CA TYR A 128 -10.08 7.67 -12.87
C TYR A 128 -11.03 8.87 -12.88
N TYR A 129 -10.72 9.92 -12.12
CA TYR A 129 -11.51 11.15 -12.12
C TYR A 129 -11.42 11.91 -13.45
N LYS A 130 -10.24 11.97 -14.07
CA LYS A 130 -10.04 12.54 -15.41
C LYS A 130 -10.84 11.79 -16.48
N GLU A 131 -10.76 10.45 -16.47
CA GLU A 131 -11.52 9.60 -17.39
C GLU A 131 -13.04 9.73 -17.18
N TYR A 132 -13.50 9.80 -15.93
CA TYR A 132 -14.89 10.08 -15.60
C TYR A 132 -15.34 11.43 -16.20
N ARG A 133 -14.58 12.51 -15.99
CA ARG A 133 -14.93 13.85 -16.53
C ARG A 133 -14.95 13.86 -18.05
N ALA A 134 -13.97 13.24 -18.70
CA ALA A 134 -13.92 13.14 -20.16
C ALA A 134 -15.16 12.42 -20.73
N ASN A 135 -15.62 11.35 -20.09
CA ASN A 135 -16.84 10.64 -20.53
C ASN A 135 -18.11 11.46 -20.27
N VAL A 136 -18.19 12.22 -19.16
CA VAL A 136 -19.31 13.14 -18.88
C VAL A 136 -19.37 14.26 -19.91
N GLU A 137 -18.25 14.88 -20.26
CA GLU A 137 -18.18 15.91 -21.28
C GLU A 137 -18.54 15.36 -22.66
N ALA A 138 -17.98 14.20 -23.02
CA ALA A 138 -18.29 13.55 -24.29
C ALA A 138 -19.77 13.13 -24.40
N LEU A 139 -20.44 12.86 -23.28
CA LEU A 139 -21.87 12.53 -23.25
C LEU A 139 -22.74 13.74 -23.61
N LYS A 140 -22.34 14.96 -23.21
CA LYS A 140 -23.08 16.20 -23.54
C LYS A 140 -23.14 16.48 -25.03
N GLY A 141 -22.12 16.06 -25.78
CA GLY A 141 -22.05 16.20 -27.24
C GLY A 141 -22.48 14.97 -28.03
N ALA A 142 -22.99 13.91 -27.37
CA ALA A 142 -23.36 12.67 -28.05
C ALA A 142 -24.79 12.76 -28.60
N THR A 143 -24.94 12.52 -29.90
CA THR A 143 -26.25 12.45 -30.58
C THR A 143 -26.70 11.02 -30.87
N GLU A 144 -25.76 10.09 -31.02
CA GLU A 144 -26.05 8.70 -31.33
C GLU A 144 -26.35 7.87 -30.07
N GLU A 145 -27.45 7.11 -30.09
CA GLU A 145 -27.92 6.29 -28.96
C GLU A 145 -26.88 5.26 -28.50
N ILE A 146 -26.18 4.63 -29.44
CA ILE A 146 -25.10 3.67 -29.14
C ILE A 146 -23.95 4.35 -28.39
N SER A 147 -23.57 5.57 -28.80
CA SER A 147 -22.55 6.37 -28.13
C SER A 147 -22.99 6.78 -26.72
N ILE A 148 -24.25 7.19 -26.56
CA ILE A 148 -24.84 7.56 -25.25
C ILE A 148 -24.79 6.37 -24.28
N LYS A 149 -25.23 5.19 -24.71
CA LYS A 149 -25.24 3.98 -23.88
C LYS A 149 -23.83 3.57 -23.45
N SER A 150 -22.88 3.58 -24.38
CA SER A 150 -21.46 3.28 -24.11
C SER A 150 -20.86 4.26 -23.09
N LYS A 151 -21.06 5.57 -23.28
CA LYS A 151 -20.55 6.60 -22.37
C LYS A 151 -21.15 6.50 -20.97
N LYS A 152 -22.46 6.25 -20.85
CA LYS A 152 -23.11 6.02 -19.54
C LYS A 152 -22.51 4.82 -18.80
N ALA A 153 -22.27 3.72 -19.50
CA ALA A 153 -21.64 2.53 -18.92
C ALA A 153 -20.19 2.83 -18.44
N ASN A 154 -19.43 3.60 -19.20
CA ASN A 154 -18.09 4.03 -18.80
C ASN A 154 -18.12 4.94 -17.57
N ILE A 155 -19.04 5.91 -17.52
CA ILE A 155 -19.23 6.80 -16.36
C ILE A 155 -19.48 5.97 -15.10
N GLU A 156 -20.43 5.02 -15.15
CA GLU A 156 -20.72 4.16 -14.00
C GLU A 156 -19.51 3.30 -13.60
N ASN A 157 -18.76 2.76 -14.56
CA ASN A 157 -17.56 1.99 -14.31
C ASN A 157 -16.50 2.81 -13.55
N TYR A 158 -16.19 4.02 -14.03
CA TYR A 158 -15.22 4.90 -13.35
C TYR A 158 -15.73 5.38 -11.98
N LEU A 159 -17.02 5.64 -11.84
CA LEU A 159 -17.64 6.00 -10.56
C LEU A 159 -17.50 4.87 -9.53
N ASN A 160 -17.75 3.62 -9.93
CA ASN A 160 -17.58 2.45 -9.07
C ASN A 160 -16.10 2.23 -8.69
N LYS A 161 -15.17 2.40 -9.63
CA LYS A 161 -13.72 2.32 -9.37
C LYS A 161 -13.27 3.38 -8.36
N LEU A 162 -13.73 4.61 -8.52
CA LEU A 162 -13.47 5.71 -7.58
C LEU A 162 -14.09 5.41 -6.21
N GLY A 163 -15.36 4.98 -6.15
CA GLY A 163 -16.04 4.62 -4.91
C GLY A 163 -15.29 3.56 -4.10
N LYS A 164 -14.82 2.50 -4.76
CA LYS A 164 -13.98 1.46 -4.13
C LYS A 164 -12.69 2.03 -3.53
N ARG A 165 -11.97 2.87 -4.29
CA ARG A 165 -10.69 3.48 -3.86
C ARG A 165 -10.87 4.48 -2.71
N LEU A 166 -11.95 5.25 -2.76
CA LEU A 166 -12.29 6.30 -1.79
C LEU A 166 -13.08 5.77 -0.59
N ARG A 167 -13.30 4.45 -0.52
CA ARG A 167 -14.06 3.77 0.52
C ARG A 167 -15.44 4.40 0.73
N VAL A 168 -16.12 4.69 -0.37
CA VAL A 168 -17.52 5.14 -0.39
C VAL A 168 -18.38 3.92 -0.66
N ASN A 169 -19.17 3.49 0.33
CA ASN A 169 -20.05 2.34 0.18
C ASN A 169 -21.27 2.74 -0.67
N LYS A 170 -21.44 2.13 -1.85
CA LYS A 170 -22.57 2.38 -2.76
C LYS A 170 -23.91 2.00 -2.11
N ASP A 171 -23.94 0.94 -1.31
CA ASP A 171 -25.16 0.43 -0.67
C ASP A 171 -25.74 1.42 0.34
N LYS A 172 -24.89 2.28 0.91
CA LYS A 172 -25.33 3.37 1.79
C LYS A 172 -26.21 4.40 1.07
N TYR A 173 -26.15 4.44 -0.26
CA TYR A 173 -26.85 5.40 -1.11
C TYR A 173 -27.84 4.71 -2.05
N PHE A 174 -28.30 3.51 -1.72
CA PHE A 174 -29.24 2.74 -2.54
C PHE A 174 -30.50 3.54 -2.92
N GLU A 175 -31.03 4.34 -1.98
CA GLU A 175 -32.22 5.17 -2.18
C GLU A 175 -31.97 6.42 -3.05
N ASP A 176 -30.71 6.85 -3.19
CA ASP A 176 -30.36 8.08 -3.92
C ASP A 176 -28.97 7.93 -4.58
N PRO A 177 -28.93 7.37 -5.80
CA PRO A 177 -27.69 7.18 -6.55
C PRO A 177 -26.94 8.49 -6.82
N ASN A 178 -27.63 9.62 -6.88
CA ASN A 178 -27.00 10.92 -7.09
C ASN A 178 -26.14 11.33 -5.88
N LYS A 179 -26.54 10.96 -4.66
CA LYS A 179 -25.71 11.19 -3.46
C LYS A 179 -24.43 10.38 -3.46
N PHE A 180 -24.43 9.17 -4.03
CA PHE A 180 -23.20 8.38 -4.20
C PHE A 180 -22.21 9.12 -5.11
N GLU A 181 -22.69 9.58 -6.27
CA GLU A 181 -21.87 10.32 -7.22
C GLU A 181 -21.29 11.60 -6.61
N VAL A 182 -22.13 12.40 -5.93
CA VAL A 182 -21.70 13.64 -5.26
C VAL A 182 -20.61 13.36 -4.24
N GLU A 183 -20.75 12.34 -3.38
CA GLU A 183 -19.76 12.03 -2.36
C GLU A 183 -18.44 11.51 -2.97
N VAL A 184 -18.52 10.68 -4.02
CA VAL A 184 -17.35 10.18 -4.75
C VAL A 184 -16.58 11.34 -5.38
N ILE A 185 -17.26 12.25 -6.08
CA ILE A 185 -16.63 13.42 -6.72
C ILE A 185 -16.03 14.35 -5.66
N ARG A 186 -16.77 14.62 -4.58
CA ARG A 186 -16.28 15.46 -3.47
C ARG A 186 -14.98 14.93 -2.88
N ARG A 187 -14.88 13.61 -2.67
CA ARG A 187 -13.65 12.99 -2.16
C ARG A 187 -12.54 12.93 -3.21
N ALA A 188 -12.87 12.73 -4.48
CA ALA A 188 -11.90 12.73 -5.58
C ALA A 188 -11.22 14.09 -5.74
N ASN A 189 -11.96 15.19 -5.55
CA ASN A 189 -11.43 16.56 -5.60
C ASN A 189 -10.40 16.89 -4.51
N ASN A 190 -10.30 16.08 -3.44
CA ASN A 190 -9.25 16.24 -2.44
C ASN A 190 -7.89 15.68 -2.89
N TYR A 191 -7.82 15.04 -4.05
CA TYR A 191 -6.59 14.55 -4.65
C TYR A 191 -6.02 15.60 -5.62
N PRO A 192 -4.68 15.69 -5.75
CA PRO A 192 -4.06 16.62 -6.69
C PRO A 192 -4.56 16.35 -8.12
N SER A 193 -4.92 17.43 -8.82
CA SER A 193 -5.52 17.40 -10.17
C SER A 193 -4.54 16.98 -11.26
N GLU A 194 -3.25 17.08 -10.99
CA GLU A 194 -2.17 16.74 -11.91
C GLU A 194 -1.16 15.85 -11.20
N PHE A 195 -1.01 14.63 -11.70
CA PHE A 195 0.21 13.87 -11.48
C PHE A 195 1.24 14.48 -12.42
N LYS A 196 2.28 15.13 -11.88
CA LYS A 196 3.45 15.47 -12.68
C LYS A 196 4.16 14.14 -12.96
N GLU A 197 4.16 13.71 -14.22
CA GLU A 197 5.11 12.71 -14.67
C GLU A 197 6.49 13.38 -14.58
N GLU A 198 7.24 13.07 -13.52
CA GLU A 198 8.68 13.34 -13.44
C GLU A 198 9.45 12.27 -14.22
#